data_AF-A0A7K9CFJ7-F1
#
_entry.id   AF-A0A7K9CFJ7-F1
#
_cell.length_a   1.000
_cell.length_b   1.000
_cell.length_c   1.000
_cell.angle_alpha   90.00
_cell.angle_beta   90.00
_cell.angle_gamma   90.00
#
_symmetry.space_group_name_H-M   'P 1'
#
loop_
_entity.id
_entity.type
_entity.pdbx_description
1 polymer ?
#
loop_
_entity_poly.entity_id
_entity_poly.type
_entity_poly.pdbx_seq_one_letter_code
_entity_poly.pdbx_strand_id
1 'polypeptide(L)'
;MAVGTQLGLLLWKNFTYRRRQRVQLAIEILWPLFLFFILISVRQSHPPFKQHECHFPNKALPSAGTLPWLQGIICNMNNPCFRHPTPGEAPG
;
A
#
# COMPACT_ATOMS: atom_id res chain seq x y z
N MET A 1 -4.47 -6.63 -52.17
CA MET A 1 -5.47 -5.93 -51.32
C MET A 1 -6.46 -6.88 -50.62
N ALA A 2 -6.12 -8.17 -50.40
CA ALA A 2 -7.06 -9.18 -49.90
C ALA A 2 -7.05 -9.37 -48.36
N VAL A 3 -5.97 -8.96 -47.69
CA VAL A 3 -5.78 -9.26 -46.26
C VAL A 3 -6.70 -8.42 -45.36
N GLY A 4 -6.91 -7.13 -45.71
CA GLY A 4 -7.76 -6.23 -44.92
C GLY A 4 -9.24 -6.61 -44.94
N THR A 5 -9.76 -7.06 -46.09
CA THR A 5 -11.15 -7.52 -46.22
C THR A 5 -11.38 -8.84 -45.49
N GLN A 6 -10.45 -9.78 -45.55
CA GLN A 6 -10.50 -11.01 -44.73
C GLN A 6 -10.42 -10.74 -43.23
N LEU A 7 -9.53 -9.84 -42.78
CA LEU A 7 -9.43 -9.43 -41.38
C LEU A 7 -10.71 -8.78 -40.88
N GLY A 8 -11.32 -7.88 -41.68
CA GLY A 8 -12.59 -7.26 -41.34
C GLY A 8 -13.72 -8.27 -41.14
N LEU A 9 -13.80 -9.29 -42.01
CA LEU A 9 -14.80 -10.34 -41.94
C LEU A 9 -14.63 -11.22 -40.68
N LEU A 10 -13.37 -11.52 -40.31
CA LEU A 10 -13.04 -12.24 -39.07
C LEU A 10 -13.40 -11.43 -37.82
N LEU A 11 -13.08 -10.14 -37.78
CA LEU A 11 -13.45 -9.26 -36.66
C LEU A 11 -14.98 -9.12 -36.55
N TRP A 12 -15.68 -8.95 -37.68
CA TRP A 12 -17.14 -8.88 -37.71
C TRP A 12 -17.79 -10.16 -37.19
N LYS A 13 -17.27 -11.33 -37.57
CA LYS A 13 -17.71 -12.62 -37.03
C LYS A 13 -17.54 -12.67 -35.51
N ASN A 14 -16.36 -12.32 -34.99
CA ASN A 14 -16.08 -12.33 -33.54
C ASN A 14 -16.98 -11.33 -32.78
N PHE A 15 -17.17 -10.14 -33.32
CA PHE A 15 -18.03 -9.12 -32.73
C PHE A 15 -19.50 -9.56 -32.71
N THR A 16 -20.00 -10.11 -33.82
CA THR A 16 -21.39 -10.60 -33.93
C THR A 16 -21.63 -11.77 -32.97
N TYR A 17 -20.64 -12.64 -32.80
CA TYR A 17 -20.69 -13.74 -31.82
C TYR A 17 -20.83 -13.21 -30.38
N ARG A 18 -19.96 -12.27 -29.97
CA ARG A 18 -20.05 -11.59 -28.66
C ARG A 18 -21.40 -10.84 -28.49
N ARG A 19 -21.91 -10.20 -29.55
CA ARG A 19 -23.18 -9.45 -29.53
C ARG A 19 -24.41 -10.35 -29.35
N ARG A 20 -24.38 -11.57 -29.88
CA ARG A 20 -25.46 -12.56 -29.69
C ARG A 20 -25.47 -13.12 -28.27
N GLN A 21 -24.31 -13.18 -27.62
CA GLN A 21 -24.14 -13.74 -26.28
C GLN A 21 -24.13 -12.65 -25.19
N ARG A 22 -25.23 -11.88 -25.12
CA ARG A 22 -25.35 -10.69 -24.25
C ARG A 22 -25.06 -10.95 -22.77
N VAL A 23 -25.49 -12.10 -22.24
CA VAL A 23 -25.31 -12.45 -20.83
C VAL A 23 -23.83 -12.69 -20.50
N GLN A 24 -23.12 -13.46 -21.32
CA GLN A 24 -21.69 -13.70 -21.09
C GLN A 24 -20.87 -12.41 -21.24
N LEU A 25 -21.19 -11.56 -22.21
CA LEU A 25 -20.55 -10.25 -22.35
C LEU A 25 -20.78 -9.36 -21.12
N ALA A 26 -22.00 -9.35 -20.57
CA ALA A 26 -22.32 -8.59 -19.37
C ALA A 26 -21.53 -9.10 -18.15
N ILE A 27 -21.45 -10.42 -17.96
CA ILE A 27 -20.66 -11.02 -16.87
C ILE A 27 -19.17 -10.71 -17.05
N GLU A 28 -18.63 -10.82 -18.28
CA GLU A 28 -17.23 -10.52 -18.60
C GLU A 28 -16.86 -9.05 -18.28
N ILE A 29 -17.80 -8.11 -18.42
CA ILE A 29 -17.62 -6.69 -18.07
C ILE A 29 -17.86 -6.43 -16.57
N LEU A 30 -18.88 -7.03 -15.97
CA LEU A 30 -19.23 -6.82 -14.56
C LEU A 30 -18.21 -7.44 -13.61
N TRP A 31 -17.61 -8.57 -13.98
CA TRP A 31 -16.62 -9.27 -13.17
C TRP A 31 -15.42 -8.39 -12.78
N PRO A 32 -14.68 -7.76 -13.70
CA PRO A 32 -13.56 -6.88 -13.34
C PRO A 32 -14.04 -5.66 -12.54
N LEU A 33 -15.20 -5.07 -12.88
CA LEU A 33 -15.75 -3.94 -12.13
C LEU A 33 -16.04 -4.30 -10.67
N PHE A 34 -16.59 -5.48 -10.43
CA PHE A 34 -16.83 -6.01 -9.09
C PHE A 34 -15.55 -6.19 -8.28
N LEU A 35 -14.50 -6.77 -8.90
CA LEU A 35 -13.19 -6.91 -8.26
C LEU A 35 -12.59 -5.55 -7.89
N PHE A 36 -12.64 -4.56 -8.79
CA PHE A 36 -12.16 -3.21 -8.50
C PHE A 36 -12.95 -2.54 -7.38
N PHE A 37 -14.27 -2.74 -7.33
CA PHE A 37 -15.11 -2.18 -6.28
C PHE A 37 -14.70 -2.71 -4.90
N ILE A 38 -14.46 -4.02 -4.78
CA ILE A 38 -13.96 -4.62 -3.53
C ILE A 38 -12.60 -4.02 -3.14
N LEU A 39 -11.66 -3.94 -4.09
CA LEU A 39 -10.32 -3.37 -3.83
C LEU A 39 -10.39 -1.93 -3.34
N ILE A 40 -11.26 -1.10 -3.92
CA ILE A 40 -11.47 0.28 -3.50
C ILE A 40 -12.08 0.32 -2.09
N SER A 41 -13.07 -0.51 -1.79
CA SER A 41 -13.68 -0.60 -0.47
C SER A 41 -12.67 -0.99 0.62
N VAL A 42 -11.81 -1.97 0.33
CA VAL A 42 -10.71 -2.37 1.23
C VAL A 42 -9.73 -1.21 1.42
N ARG A 43 -9.37 -0.52 0.34
CA ARG A 43 -8.47 0.64 0.41
C ARG A 43 -9.04 1.79 1.23
N GLN A 44 -10.35 2.03 1.15
CA GLN A 44 -11.02 3.04 1.98
C GLN A 44 -11.05 2.64 3.47
N SER A 45 -11.14 1.35 3.76
CA SER A 45 -11.13 0.83 5.13
C SER A 45 -9.74 0.91 5.79
N HIS A 46 -8.67 0.90 4.98
CA HIS A 46 -7.28 0.97 5.44
C HIS A 46 -6.56 2.20 4.86
N PRO A 47 -6.86 3.41 5.38
CA PRO A 47 -6.14 4.61 4.95
C PRO A 47 -4.65 4.49 5.31
N PRO A 48 -3.75 5.10 4.51
CA PRO A 48 -2.32 5.04 4.77
C PRO A 48 -2.00 5.72 6.10
N PHE A 49 -1.35 5.00 7.01
CA PHE A 49 -0.88 5.56 8.26
C PHE A 49 0.33 6.46 7.97
N LYS A 50 0.18 7.77 8.16
CA LYS A 50 1.29 8.72 8.03
C LYS A 50 2.05 8.79 9.35
N GLN A 51 3.25 8.21 9.40
CA GLN A 51 4.20 8.46 10.47
C GLN A 51 5.00 9.72 10.16
N HIS A 52 5.33 10.47 11.20
CA HIS A 52 6.30 11.57 11.10
C HIS A 52 7.73 11.00 11.11
N GLU A 53 8.71 11.82 10.74
CA GLU A 53 10.11 11.49 10.97
C GLU A 53 10.31 11.27 12.47
N CYS A 54 10.75 10.06 12.83
CA CYS A 54 10.70 9.55 14.19
C CYS A 54 12.09 9.56 14.80
N HIS A 55 12.28 10.40 15.82
CA HIS A 55 13.51 10.51 16.58
C HIS A 55 13.38 9.76 17.90
N PHE A 56 14.41 9.00 18.25
CA PHE A 56 14.42 8.17 19.45
C PHE A 56 15.52 8.63 20.40
N PRO A 57 15.25 8.68 21.72
CA PRO A 57 16.27 8.99 22.69
C PRO A 57 17.31 7.86 22.73
N ASN A 58 18.57 8.22 22.99
CA ASN A 58 19.65 7.26 23.17
C ASN A 58 19.42 6.37 24.40
N LYS A 59 19.64 5.06 24.26
CA LYS A 59 19.62 4.13 25.39
C LYS A 59 21.04 3.87 25.86
N ALA A 60 21.33 4.26 27.10
CA ALA A 60 22.60 3.97 27.73
C ALA A 60 22.75 2.47 27.96
N LEU A 61 23.92 1.92 27.62
CA LEU A 61 24.32 0.57 28.01
C LEU A 61 24.86 0.56 29.44
N PRO A 62 24.90 -0.60 30.13
CA PRO A 62 25.47 -0.70 31.47
C PRO A 62 26.92 -0.18 31.58
N SER A 63 27.67 -0.22 30.48
CA SER A 63 29.05 0.31 30.37
C SER A 63 29.15 1.83 30.46
N ALA A 64 28.06 2.56 30.17
CA ALA A 64 27.99 4.02 30.32
C ALA A 64 27.58 4.46 31.74
N GLY A 65 27.35 3.50 32.65
CA GLY A 65 26.94 3.72 34.04
C GLY A 65 25.60 3.04 34.36
N THR A 66 25.47 2.54 35.60
CA THR A 66 24.26 1.84 36.06
C THR A 66 23.04 2.75 36.23
N LEU A 67 23.26 3.99 36.66
CA LEU A 67 22.22 5.03 36.83
C LEU A 67 21.57 5.46 35.50
N PRO A 68 22.33 5.91 34.47
CA PRO A 68 21.75 6.28 33.18
C PRO A 68 21.16 5.06 32.44
N TRP A 69 21.71 3.86 32.65
CA TRP A 69 21.13 2.61 32.12
C TRP A 69 19.75 2.32 32.73
N LEU A 70 19.61 2.34 34.06
CA LEU A 70 18.33 2.14 34.73
C LEU A 70 17.31 3.23 34.36
N GLN A 71 17.75 4.48 34.28
CA GLN A 71 16.90 5.60 33.85
C GLN A 71 16.43 5.41 32.40
N GLY A 72 17.31 4.97 31.49
CA GLY A 72 16.95 4.67 30.10
C GLY A 72 15.93 3.53 29.98
N ILE A 73 16.04 2.52 30.86
CA ILE A 73 15.02 1.47 30.98
C ILE A 73 13.73 2.13 31.46
N ILE A 74 13.68 2.69 32.67
CA ILE A 74 12.44 3.14 33.32
C ILE A 74 11.73 4.27 32.55
N CYS A 75 12.48 5.28 32.07
CA CYS A 75 11.89 6.46 31.44
C CYS A 75 11.49 6.24 29.97
N ASN A 76 12.18 5.35 29.23
CA ASN A 76 12.00 5.17 27.78
C ASN A 76 11.62 3.73 27.39
N MET A 77 10.92 2.98 28.25
CA MET A 77 10.48 1.60 27.98
C MET A 77 9.65 1.47 26.70
N ASN A 78 8.70 2.40 26.50
CA ASN A 78 7.75 2.34 25.39
C ASN A 78 8.29 2.91 24.07
N ASN A 79 9.56 3.30 24.03
CA ASN A 79 10.22 3.87 22.85
C ASN A 79 9.38 5.00 22.21
N PRO A 80 9.11 6.10 22.95
CA PRO A 80 8.30 7.20 22.41
C PRO A 80 8.97 7.78 21.16
N CYS A 81 8.15 8.01 20.14
CA CYS A 81 8.56 8.59 18.86
C CYS A 81 8.42 10.11 18.92
N PHE A 82 9.51 10.85 18.74
CA PHE A 82 9.51 12.31 18.74
C PHE A 82 9.59 12.88 17.32
N ARG A 83 8.96 14.03 17.10
CA ARG A 83 8.99 14.77 15.81
C ARG A 83 10.26 15.57 15.55
N HIS A 84 11.10 15.75 16.58
CA HIS A 84 12.28 16.58 16.53
C HIS A 84 13.48 15.79 17.04
N PRO A 85 14.70 16.07 16.53
CA PRO A 85 15.91 15.43 16.99
C PRO A 85 16.04 15.53 18.51
N THR A 86 16.32 14.40 19.15
CA THR A 86 16.54 14.39 20.60
C THR A 86 17.94 14.93 20.90
N PRO A 87 18.20 15.54 22.08
CA PRO A 87 19.52 16.07 22.40
C PRO A 87 20.66 15.05 22.30
N GLY A 88 20.37 13.75 22.42
CA GLY A 88 21.35 12.68 22.24
C GLY A 88 21.72 12.35 20.78
N GLU A 89 21.00 12.89 19.80
CA GLU A 89 21.32 12.78 18.37
C GLU A 89 22.23 13.93 17.88
N ALA A 90 22.37 14.99 18.67
CA ALA A 90 23.30 16.07 18.35
C ALA A 90 24.76 15.57 18.44
N PRO A 91 25.65 16.06 17.56
CA PRO A 91 27.08 15.76 17.68
C PRO A 91 27.61 16.33 19.01
N GLY A 92 28.35 15.48 19.74
CA GLY A 92 29.03 15.83 20.99
C GLY A 92 30.40 16.45 20.79
#